data_AF-A0A7D8IQ70-F1
#
_entry.id   AF-A0A7D8IQ70-F1
#
_cell.length_a   1.000
_cell.length_b   1.000
_cell.length_c   1.000
_cell.angle_alpha   90.00
_cell.angle_beta   90.00
_cell.angle_gamma   90.00
#
_symmetry.space_group_name_H-M   'P 1'
#
loop_
_entity.id
_entity.type
_entity.pdbx_description
1 polymer ?
#
loop_
_entity_poly.entity_id
_entity_poly.type
_entity_poly.pdbx_seq_one_letter_code
_entity_poly.pdbx_strand_id
1 'polypeptide(L)'
;MKENDYDINNILDELNIKYRKCDPDEVIKLNCVYLATVPSVNMLGWFHQIIIDTREGFKILDPNHGFKGRKYYVLHSLPKGKNQIKLQAWILDYEVYI
;
A
#
# COMPACT_ATOMS: atom_id res chain seq x y z
N MET A 1 22.75 -17.05 -8.59
CA MET A 1 21.91 -15.84 -8.79
C MET A 1 22.02 -15.03 -7.51
N LYS A 2 22.53 -13.79 -7.56
CA LYS A 2 22.29 -12.87 -6.45
C LYS A 2 20.78 -12.61 -6.45
N GLU A 3 20.09 -12.85 -5.35
CA GLU A 3 18.72 -12.37 -5.16
C GLU A 3 18.70 -10.89 -5.52
N ASN A 4 17.69 -10.45 -6.27
CA ASN A 4 17.62 -9.06 -6.70
C ASN A 4 17.53 -8.18 -5.44
N ASP A 5 18.43 -7.20 -5.32
CA ASP A 5 18.51 -6.20 -4.23
C ASP A 5 17.23 -5.35 -4.02
N TYR A 6 16.18 -5.57 -4.81
CA TYR A 6 14.97 -4.76 -4.83
C TYR A 6 13.70 -5.52 -4.39
N ASP A 7 13.84 -6.76 -3.94
CA ASP A 7 12.71 -7.45 -3.33
C ASP A 7 12.35 -6.76 -2.00
N ILE A 8 11.05 -6.55 -1.79
CA ILE A 8 10.53 -5.77 -0.67
C ILE A 8 10.97 -6.35 0.68
N ASN A 9 10.98 -7.68 0.82
CA ASN A 9 11.43 -8.34 2.04
C ASN A 9 12.88 -8.00 2.38
N ASN A 10 13.77 -7.95 1.38
CA ASN A 10 15.17 -7.57 1.58
C ASN A 10 15.27 -6.12 2.09
N ILE A 11 14.49 -5.20 1.52
CA ILE A 11 14.46 -3.80 1.96
C ILE A 11 13.94 -3.69 3.40
N LEU A 12 12.90 -4.45 3.76
CA LEU A 12 12.37 -4.46 5.13
C LEU A 12 13.40 -5.01 6.13
N ASP A 13 14.12 -6.06 5.75
CA ASP A 13 15.19 -6.65 6.56
C ASP A 13 16.36 -5.68 6.74
N GLU A 14 16.81 -5.00 5.68
CA GLU A 14 17.86 -3.97 5.74
C GLU A 14 17.48 -2.79 6.64
N LEU A 15 16.21 -2.38 6.61
CA LEU A 15 15.67 -1.33 7.47
C LEU A 15 15.36 -1.82 8.90
N ASN A 16 15.59 -3.10 9.19
CA ASN A 16 15.28 -3.74 10.47
C ASN A 16 13.81 -3.56 10.89
N ILE A 17 12.91 -3.58 9.90
CA ILE A 17 11.46 -3.53 10.10
C ILE A 17 10.96 -4.97 10.21
N LYS A 18 10.31 -5.31 11.32
CA LYS A 18 9.70 -6.63 11.47
C LYS A 18 8.45 -6.73 10.59
N TYR A 19 8.27 -7.85 9.93
CA TYR A 19 7.09 -8.10 9.09
C TYR A 19 6.70 -9.58 9.09
N ARG A 20 5.51 -9.85 8.55
CA ARG A 20 5.15 -11.17 8.03
C ARG A 20 4.55 -11.01 6.63
N LYS A 21 4.69 -12.04 5.81
CA LYS A 21 3.97 -12.12 4.54
C LYS A 21 2.50 -12.42 4.80
N CYS A 22 1.61 -11.80 4.03
CA CYS A 22 0.19 -12.05 4.09
C CYS A 22 -0.21 -13.22 3.18
N ASP A 23 -1.31 -13.89 3.53
CA ASP A 23 -1.92 -14.90 2.66
C ASP A 23 -2.71 -14.23 1.51
N PRO A 24 -2.86 -14.89 0.34
CA PRO A 24 -3.51 -14.28 -0.82
C PRO A 24 -4.95 -13.83 -0.59
N ASP A 25 -5.67 -14.48 0.33
CA ASP A 25 -7.06 -14.21 0.70
C ASP A 25 -7.20 -13.45 2.03
N GLU A 26 -6.09 -12.96 2.57
CA GLU A 26 -6.10 -12.30 3.86
C GLU A 26 -6.90 -10.99 3.82
N VAL A 27 -7.74 -10.81 4.84
CA VAL A 27 -8.55 -9.61 5.04
C VAL A 27 -7.82 -8.60 5.92
N ILE A 28 -8.08 -7.31 5.69
CA ILE A 28 -7.54 -6.24 6.52
C ILE A 28 -8.08 -6.37 7.94
N LYS A 29 -7.18 -6.48 8.93
CA LYS A 29 -7.50 -6.47 10.36
C LYS A 29 -7.32 -5.05 10.91
N LEU A 30 -7.97 -4.78 12.05
CA LEU A 30 -7.78 -3.53 12.80
C LEU A 30 -6.47 -3.56 13.59
N ASN A 31 -5.93 -2.39 13.90
CA ASN A 31 -4.68 -2.23 14.65
C ASN A 31 -3.43 -2.83 13.98
N CYS A 32 -3.44 -2.87 12.65
CA CYS A 32 -2.34 -3.38 11.83
C CYS A 32 -1.88 -2.33 10.80
N VAL A 33 -0.66 -2.49 10.29
CA VAL A 33 -0.12 -1.73 9.16
C VAL A 33 0.23 -2.70 8.05
N TYR A 34 -0.25 -2.44 6.85
CA TYR A 34 -0.02 -3.30 5.70
C TYR A 34 0.69 -2.55 4.58
N LEU A 35 1.60 -3.25 3.92
CA LEU A 35 2.06 -2.92 2.59
C LEU A 35 1.16 -3.65 1.60
N ALA A 36 0.55 -2.91 0.68
CA ALA A 36 -0.43 -3.45 -0.23
C ALA A 36 -0.17 -3.04 -1.67
N THR A 37 -0.35 -4.00 -2.57
CA THR A 37 -0.30 -3.81 -4.01
C THR A 37 -1.69 -3.50 -4.55
N VAL A 38 -1.78 -2.46 -5.38
CA VAL A 38 -3.01 -1.98 -6.02
C VAL A 38 -2.77 -1.70 -7.50
N PRO A 39 -3.81 -1.67 -8.35
CA PRO A 39 -3.65 -1.19 -9.73
C PRO A 39 -3.15 0.26 -9.74
N SER A 40 -2.23 0.60 -10.65
CA SER A 40 -1.78 1.98 -10.80
C SER A 40 -2.86 2.83 -11.47
N VAL A 41 -3.20 3.95 -10.84
CA VAL A 41 -4.16 4.94 -11.39
C VAL A 41 -3.51 5.98 -12.29
N ASN A 42 -2.17 5.99 -12.35
CA ASN A 42 -1.38 6.92 -13.15
C ASN A 42 -0.69 6.24 -14.35
N MET A 43 -0.55 4.90 -14.35
CA MET A 43 0.09 4.14 -15.42
C MET A 43 -0.74 2.90 -15.77
N LEU A 44 -1.22 2.83 -17.01
CA LEU A 44 -2.08 1.73 -17.46
C LEU A 44 -1.30 0.40 -17.55
N GLY A 45 -1.85 -0.67 -16.97
CA GLY A 45 -1.24 -2.01 -17.00
C GLY A 45 -0.15 -2.24 -15.95
N TRP A 46 0.03 -1.29 -15.02
CA TRP A 46 1.03 -1.38 -13.96
C TRP A 46 0.37 -1.48 -12.58
N PHE A 47 1.13 -1.99 -11.63
CA PHE A 47 0.79 -1.96 -10.21
C PHE A 47 1.46 -0.79 -9.50
N HIS A 48 0.96 -0.49 -8.31
CA HIS A 48 1.42 0.55 -7.43
C HIS A 48 1.38 0.03 -5.99
N GLN A 49 2.31 0.47 -5.15
CA GLN A 49 2.37 0.06 -3.75
C GLN A 49 1.91 1.20 -2.85
N ILE A 50 1.07 0.88 -1.88
CA ILE A 50 0.53 1.81 -0.87
C ILE A 50 0.67 1.21 0.53
N ILE A 51 0.51 2.04 1.55
CA ILE A 51 0.35 1.58 2.93
C ILE A 51 -1.12 1.73 3.36
N ILE A 52 -1.63 0.69 4.00
CA ILE A 52 -2.93 0.70 4.69
C ILE A 52 -2.63 0.64 6.20
N ASP A 53 -2.88 1.75 6.90
CA ASP A 53 -2.73 1.84 8.35
C ASP A 53 -4.11 1.80 9.01
N THR A 54 -4.29 0.91 9.98
CA THR A 54 -5.56 0.72 10.69
C THR A 54 -5.43 0.92 12.21
N ARG A 55 -4.28 1.41 12.69
CA ARG A 55 -3.99 1.62 14.12
C ARG A 55 -4.86 2.71 14.74
N GLU A 56 -5.05 3.82 14.03
CA GLU A 56 -5.86 4.97 14.48
C GLU A 56 -7.13 5.12 13.63
N GLY A 57 -7.70 3.98 13.24
CA GLY A 57 -8.71 3.91 12.17
C GLY A 57 -8.05 3.80 10.80
N PHE A 58 -8.89 3.62 9.79
CA PHE A 58 -8.42 3.30 8.45
C PHE A 58 -7.83 4.52 7.73
N LYS A 59 -6.60 4.38 7.25
CA LYS A 59 -5.87 5.41 6.51
C LYS A 59 -5.12 4.78 5.33
N ILE A 60 -5.22 5.42 4.17
CA ILE A 60 -4.44 5.08 2.99
C ILE A 60 -3.31 6.08 2.86
N LEU A 61 -2.07 5.60 2.85
CA LEU A 61 -0.89 6.39 2.57
C LEU A 61 -0.40 5.99 1.18
N ASP A 62 -0.78 6.78 0.18
CA ASP A 62 -0.34 6.60 -1.20
C ASP A 62 0.83 7.54 -1.48
N PRO A 63 2.00 7.05 -1.93
CA PRO A 63 3.16 7.91 -2.21
C PRO A 63 2.93 8.90 -3.36
N ASN A 64 1.86 8.77 -4.16
CA ASN A 64 1.46 9.80 -5.12
C ASN A 64 0.75 11.00 -4.47
N HIS A 65 0.29 10.87 -3.22
CA HIS A 65 -0.35 11.96 -2.50
C HIS A 65 0.64 13.09 -2.22
N GLY A 66 0.28 14.32 -2.61
CA GLY A 66 1.14 15.51 -2.48
C GLY A 66 1.92 15.87 -3.75
N PHE A 67 1.95 15.00 -4.76
CA PHE A 67 2.59 15.29 -6.04
C PHE A 67 1.61 15.95 -7.02
N LYS A 68 1.99 17.12 -7.54
CA LYS A 68 1.16 17.90 -8.47
C LYS A 68 0.78 17.07 -9.70
N GLY A 69 -0.52 16.99 -9.97
CA GLY A 69 -1.07 16.31 -11.15
C GLY A 69 -1.22 14.79 -11.04
N ARG A 70 -0.72 14.16 -9.97
CA ARG A 70 -0.87 12.70 -9.79
C ARG A 70 -2.19 12.36 -9.10
N LYS A 71 -2.80 11.27 -9.54
CA LYS A 71 -3.93 10.62 -8.87
C LYS A 71 -3.43 9.76 -7.71
N TYR A 72 -4.22 9.64 -6.64
CA TYR A 72 -3.84 8.85 -5.46
C TYR A 72 -5.08 8.26 -4.77
N TYR A 73 -4.89 7.14 -4.09
CA TYR A 73 -5.96 6.39 -3.43
C TYR A 73 -6.40 6.99 -2.09
N VAL A 74 -7.68 6.86 -1.77
CA VAL A 74 -8.31 7.24 -0.49
C VAL A 74 -9.33 6.20 -0.03
N LEU A 75 -9.64 6.20 1.29
CA LEU A 75 -10.41 5.14 1.95
C LEU A 75 -11.90 5.04 1.58
N HIS A 76 -12.72 6.12 1.68
CA HIS A 76 -14.12 6.31 1.20
C HIS A 76 -14.73 7.56 1.91
N SER A 77 -15.72 8.31 1.40
CA SER A 77 -16.91 7.94 0.57
C SER A 77 -17.15 8.81 -0.68
N LEU A 78 -16.51 9.95 -0.83
CA LEU A 78 -16.52 10.74 -2.07
C LEU A 78 -15.13 11.35 -2.25
N PRO A 79 -14.45 11.10 -3.37
CA PRO A 79 -13.28 11.88 -3.76
C PRO A 79 -13.59 13.37 -3.61
N LYS A 80 -12.95 14.05 -2.65
CA LYS A 80 -13.16 15.50 -2.42
C LYS A 80 -12.39 16.33 -3.45
N GLY A 81 -11.41 15.73 -4.11
CA GLY A 81 -10.59 16.36 -5.14
C GLY A 81 -10.56 15.56 -6.43
N LYS A 82 -10.33 16.25 -7.55
CA LYS A 82 -10.29 15.66 -8.91
C LYS A 82 -9.26 14.53 -9.07
N ASN A 83 -8.25 14.49 -8.21
CA ASN A 83 -7.16 13.50 -8.26
C ASN A 83 -7.31 12.38 -7.22
N GLN A 84 -8.33 12.43 -6.37
CA GLN A 84 -8.58 11.36 -5.41
C GLN A 84 -9.28 10.20 -6.12
N ILE A 85 -8.77 8.99 -5.91
CA ILE A 85 -9.36 7.77 -6.44
C ILE A 85 -9.82 6.89 -5.30
N LYS A 86 -11.03 6.40 -5.43
CA LYS A 86 -11.64 5.46 -4.51
C LYS A 86 -10.88 4.13 -4.55
N LEU A 87 -10.33 3.66 -3.43
CA LEU A 87 -9.69 2.33 -3.40
C LEU A 87 -10.77 1.23 -3.48
N GLN A 88 -10.65 0.33 -4.46
CA GLN A 88 -11.64 -0.72 -4.73
C GLN A 88 -11.08 -2.15 -4.65
N ALA A 89 -9.79 -2.32 -4.89
CA ALA A 89 -9.13 -3.62 -4.89
C ALA A 89 -7.69 -3.48 -4.42
N TRP A 90 -7.22 -4.48 -3.69
CA TRP A 90 -5.85 -4.56 -3.16
C TRP A 90 -5.46 -6.03 -2.98
N ILE A 91 -4.15 -6.26 -2.93
CA ILE A 91 -3.54 -7.49 -2.44
C ILE A 91 -2.67 -7.07 -1.25
N LEU A 92 -2.83 -7.74 -0.10
CA LEU A 92 -1.95 -7.50 1.04
C LEU A 92 -0.66 -8.29 0.80
N ASP A 93 0.47 -7.60 0.76
CA ASP A 93 1.76 -8.26 0.54
C ASP A 93 2.39 -8.64 1.90
N TYR A 94 2.42 -7.67 2.81
CA TYR A 94 3.05 -7.79 4.12
C TYR A 94 2.27 -7.05 5.21
N GLU A 95 2.20 -7.62 6.41
CA GLU A 95 1.91 -6.88 7.64
C GLU A 95 3.24 -6.46 8.27
N VAL A 96 3.38 -5.18 8.59
CA VAL A 96 4.60 -4.62 9.19
C VAL A 96 4.33 -4.20 10.63
N TYR A 97 5.32 -4.41 11.50
CA TYR A 97 5.26 -4.12 12.93
C TYR A 97 6.13 -2.90 13.24
N ILE A 98 5.48 -1.80 13.64
CA ILE A 98 6.10 -0.48 13.87
C ILE A 98 5.58 0.13 15.16
#